data_AF-A0A358DXQ2-F1
#
_entry.id   AF-A0A358DXQ2-F1
#
_cell.length_a   1.000
_cell.length_b   1.000
_cell.length_c   1.000
_cell.angle_alpha   90.00
_cell.angle_beta   90.00
_cell.angle_gamma   90.00
#
_symmetry.space_group_name_H-M   'P 1'
#
loop_
_entity.id
_entity.type
_entity.pdbx_description
1 polymer ?
#
loop_
_entity_poly.entity_id
_entity_poly.type
_entity_poly.pdbx_seq_one_letter_code
_entity_poly.pdbx_strand_id
1 'polypeptide(L)' 'MVFWLFKTEPDAFSIDDLAARPQLTEPWDGVRN' A
#
# COMPACT_ATOMS: atom_id res chain seq x y z
N MET A 1 1.58 -18.82 11.83
CA MET A 1 1.93 -17.52 11.22
C MET A 1 0.67 -16.90 10.67
N VAL A 2 0.50 -15.58 10.78
CA VAL A 2 -0.70 -14.89 10.30
C VAL A 2 -0.40 -14.32 8.91
N PHE A 3 -1.33 -14.47 7.99
CA PHE A 3 -1.24 -13.96 6.62
C PHE A 3 -2.26 -12.83 6.42
N TRP A 4 -1.88 -11.82 5.65
CA TRP A 4 -2.68 -10.62 5.41
C TRP A 4 -2.77 -10.33 3.92
N LEU A 5 -3.86 -9.66 3.51
CA LEU A 5 -4.07 -9.15 2.16
C LEU A 5 -4.41 -7.67 2.23
N PHE A 6 -3.65 -6.85 1.50
CA PHE A 6 -3.85 -5.41 1.38
C PHE A 6 -4.42 -5.11 -0.01
N LYS A 7 -5.40 -4.19 -0.09
CA LYS A 7 -6.05 -3.78 -1.34
C LYS A 7 -5.86 -2.28 -1.54
N THR A 8 -5.44 -1.88 -2.73
CA THR A 8 -5.32 -0.49 -3.14
C THR A 8 -5.85 -0.36 -4.57
N GLU A 9 -6.27 0.84 -4.94
CA GLU A 9 -6.72 1.17 -6.30
C GLU A 9 -5.50 1.63 -7.11
N PRO A 10 -5.18 1.02 -8.28
CA PRO A 10 -3.96 1.33 -9.03
C PRO A 10 -3.85 2.78 -9.53
N ASP A 11 -4.98 3.46 -9.71
CA ASP A 11 -5.05 4.87 -10.10
C ASP A 11 -4.85 5.84 -8.93
N ALA A 12 -5.04 5.38 -7.69
CA ALA A 12 -4.76 6.15 -6.48
C ALA A 12 -3.36 5.85 -5.91
N PHE A 13 -3.02 4.57 -5.79
CA PHE A 13 -1.72 4.10 -5.31
C PHE A 13 -1.43 2.67 -5.78
N SER A 14 -0.53 2.52 -6.74
CA SER A 14 -0.11 1.24 -7.32
C SER A 14 1.11 0.64 -6.60
N ILE A 15 1.51 -0.57 -7.03
CA ILE A 15 2.75 -1.18 -6.56
C ILE A 15 3.99 -0.43 -7.06
N ASP A 16 3.91 0.21 -8.23
CA ASP A 16 5.01 1.00 -8.79
C ASP A 16 5.19 2.29 -7.99
N ASP A 17 4.09 2.88 -7.49
CA ASP A 17 4.14 4.03 -6.59
C ASP A 17 4.84 3.67 -5.27
N LEU A 18 4.56 2.48 -4.71
CA LEU A 18 5.29 1.97 -3.53
C LEU A 18 6.77 1.77 -3.83
N ALA A 19 7.11 1.23 -5.00
CA ALA A 19 8.50 1.03 -5.41
C ALA A 19 9.28 2.34 -5.57
N ALA A 20 8.59 3.45 -5.87
CA ALA A 20 9.19 4.78 -5.97
C ALA A 20 9.36 5.48 -4.62
N ARG A 21 8.74 4.99 -3.53
CA ARG A 21 8.83 5.63 -2.21
C ARG A 21 10.23 5.49 -1.60
N PRO A 22 10.69 6.49 -0.83
CA PRO A 22 11.88 6.34 0.00
C PRO A 22 11.79 5.07 0.85
N GLN A 23 12.84 4.26 0.81
CA GLN A 23 12.92 2.99 1.56
C GLN A 23 11.79 1.98 1.24
N LEU A 24 11.10 2.10 0.11
CA LEU A 24 10.00 1.21 -0.31
C LEU A 24 8.92 1.05 0.77
N THR A 25 8.67 2.12 1.53
CA THR A 25 7.82 2.10 2.72
C THR A 25 6.75 3.17 2.62
N GLU A 26 5.51 2.82 2.97
CA GLU A 26 4.38 3.73 3.05
C GLU A 26 3.48 3.39 4.26
N PRO A 27 3.00 4.39 5.04
CA PRO A 27 1.96 4.15 6.03
C PRO A 27 0.63 3.74 5.38
N TRP A 28 -0.03 2.74 5.95
CA TRP A 28 -1.35 2.30 5.49
C TRP A 28 -2.47 3.13 6.14
N ASP A 29 -2.72 4.31 5.58
CA ASP A 29 -3.73 5.24 6.06
C ASP A 29 -5.12 4.99 5.41
N GLY A 30 -6.09 5.87 5.65
CA GLY A 30 -7.39 5.84 4.97
C GLY A 30 -8.36 4.70 5.34
N VAL A 31 -7.95 3.71 6.14
CA VAL A 31 -8.82 2.58 6.54
C VAL A 31 -10.04 3.06 7.33
N ARG A 32 -11.25 2.93 6.76
CA ARG A 32 -12.54 3.25 7.37
C ARG A 32 -13.56 2.17 6.98
N ASN A 33 -13.57 1.06 7.72
CA ASN A 33 -14.53 -0.03 7.52
C ASN A 33 -15.96 0.47 7.76
#